data_AF-A0A9D1PBI1-F1
#
_entry.id   AF-A0A9D1PBI1-F1
#
_cell.length_a   1.000
_cell.length_b   1.000
_cell.length_c   1.000
_cell.angle_alpha   90.00
_cell.angle_beta   90.00
_cell.angle_gamma   90.00
#
_symmetry.space_group_name_H-M   'P 1'
#
loop_
_entity.id
_entity.type
_entity.pdbx_description
1 polymer ?
#
loop_
_entity_poly.entity_id
_entity_poly.type
_entity_poly.pdbx_seq_one_letter_code
_entity_poly.pdbx_strand_id
1 'polypeptide(L)'
;MREDRFLKIYGFLHLWIFTAGILLLLLYAGGAFNLRTGVKLLLLAVPSLLLREISVRGKKIWSYLGASALCLAVFWLLGGRSWERACLLLGVLFFVLLFFWQRLTDNREAFFQPSYACLLVFALEYIFSLAYGLDKLGNLFLIFTGCYWLLILWSRNREHFLDYCGDYDRLYRFPKQGIALGSRLMLIFLTVLTVGCMGLLPFLGIDRGILAVLDLIRRFLAMLFSGKREEVEPEELLSGERAAQPMILEPGGEPSPFLTAMWSILEKILTLAVILGAVAALCAFLFWLYKKYNSQVPDNGDILEKLETPEKETRERMKKKGIFVPDFLKSRTPKARIRKAYRRKIEAAGKPSAFASPKELEDQAGIPQGEKREEFHRLYEKARYGNSSCTQEEAKRMRELERVDFS
;
A
#
# COMPACT_ATOMS: atom_id res chain seq x y z
N MET A 1 -2.54 -13.75 5.26
CA MET A 1 -1.87 -14.49 6.37
C MET A 1 -1.81 -13.63 7.62
N ARG A 2 -1.82 -14.22 8.83
CA ARG A 2 -1.54 -13.49 10.09
C ARG A 2 -0.15 -12.84 9.96
N GLU A 3 -0.03 -11.54 10.24
CA GLU A 3 1.17 -10.73 10.00
C GLU A 3 2.43 -11.25 10.74
N ASP A 4 3.09 -12.27 10.18
CA ASP A 4 4.32 -12.80 10.76
C ASP A 4 5.47 -11.79 10.57
N ARG A 5 6.11 -11.42 11.68
CA ARG A 5 7.19 -10.43 11.69
C ARG A 5 8.38 -10.84 10.83
N PHE A 6 8.68 -12.14 10.72
CA PHE A 6 9.81 -12.61 9.93
C PHE A 6 9.53 -12.52 8.43
N LEU A 7 8.33 -12.90 7.98
CA LEU A 7 7.92 -12.70 6.59
C LEU A 7 7.96 -11.23 6.18
N LYS A 8 7.59 -10.32 7.09
CA LYS A 8 7.73 -8.87 6.84
C LYS A 8 9.20 -8.46 6.63
N ILE A 9 10.12 -8.96 7.44
CA ILE A 9 11.56 -8.69 7.31
C ILE A 9 12.09 -9.26 5.99
N TYR A 10 11.71 -10.49 5.63
CA TYR A 10 12.16 -11.13 4.39
C TYR A 10 11.72 -10.36 3.15
N GLY A 11 10.50 -9.83 3.12
CA GLY A 11 10.07 -9.02 1.98
C GLY A 11 10.78 -7.66 1.88
N PHE A 12 11.19 -7.05 3.00
CA PHE A 12 12.02 -5.84 2.97
C PHE A 12 13.44 -6.15 2.47
N LEU A 13 14.02 -7.25 2.93
CA LEU A 13 15.31 -7.73 2.44
C LEU A 13 15.24 -8.04 0.94
N HIS A 14 14.15 -8.66 0.48
CA HIS A 14 13.90 -8.94 -0.93
C HIS A 14 13.95 -7.66 -1.78
N LEU A 15 13.15 -6.66 -1.40
CA LEU A 15 13.08 -5.38 -2.09
C LEU A 15 14.44 -4.66 -2.10
N TRP A 16 15.15 -4.70 -0.98
CA TRP A 16 16.45 -4.05 -0.86
C TRP A 16 17.53 -4.77 -1.69
N ILE A 17 17.67 -6.09 -1.58
CA ILE A 17 18.67 -6.85 -2.34
C ILE A 17 18.42 -6.72 -3.85
N PHE A 18 17.15 -6.80 -4.28
CA PHE A 18 16.77 -6.68 -5.69
C PHE A 18 17.12 -5.29 -6.26
N THR A 19 16.74 -4.22 -5.55
CA THR A 19 17.07 -2.86 -6.00
C THR A 19 18.56 -2.55 -5.93
N ALA A 20 19.25 -3.00 -4.88
CA ALA A 20 20.68 -2.81 -4.73
C ALA A 20 21.48 -3.51 -5.85
N GLY A 21 21.08 -4.72 -6.26
CA GLY A 21 21.69 -5.45 -7.37
C GLY A 21 21.67 -4.67 -8.68
N ILE A 22 20.47 -4.23 -9.10
CA ILE A 22 20.28 -3.45 -10.32
C ILE A 22 21.06 -2.13 -10.26
N LEU A 23 21.01 -1.44 -9.12
CA LEU A 23 21.72 -0.18 -8.94
C LEU A 23 23.24 -0.34 -8.94
N LEU A 24 23.78 -1.46 -8.44
CA LEU A 24 25.21 -1.75 -8.50
C LEU A 24 25.70 -1.84 -9.94
N LEU A 25 24.94 -2.48 -10.82
CA LEU A 25 25.25 -2.54 -12.26
C LEU A 25 25.27 -1.13 -12.87
N LEU A 26 24.25 -0.32 -12.61
CA LEU A 26 24.13 1.05 -13.15
C LEU A 26 25.21 1.99 -12.63
N LEU A 27 25.58 1.86 -11.35
CA LEU A 27 26.65 2.64 -10.73
C LEU A 27 28.03 2.25 -11.27
N TYR A 28 28.23 0.96 -11.56
CA TYR A 28 29.44 0.48 -12.22
C TYR A 28 29.54 1.03 -13.65
N ALA A 29 28.47 0.93 -14.43
CA ALA A 29 28.42 1.42 -15.82
C ALA A 29 28.76 2.92 -15.94
N GLY A 30 28.36 3.75 -14.97
CA GLY A 30 28.71 5.18 -14.96
C GLY A 30 29.95 5.54 -14.14
N GLY A 31 30.81 4.57 -13.80
CA GLY A 31 32.09 4.82 -13.12
C GLY A 31 31.97 5.47 -11.73
N ALA A 32 30.81 5.34 -11.08
CA ALA A 32 30.50 5.93 -9.77
C ALA A 32 30.58 4.92 -8.62
N PHE A 33 31.01 3.69 -8.91
CA PHE A 33 31.15 2.62 -7.94
C PHE A 33 32.32 2.89 -6.98
N ASN A 34 32.00 3.12 -5.69
CA ASN A 34 32.96 3.29 -4.61
C ASN A 34 32.43 2.65 -3.32
N LEU A 35 33.31 2.37 -2.35
CA LEU A 35 32.92 1.84 -1.03
C LEU A 35 31.90 2.76 -0.32
N ARG A 36 32.07 4.09 -0.45
CA ARG A 36 31.10 5.08 0.06
C ARG A 36 29.73 4.91 -0.58
N THR A 37 29.68 4.64 -1.89
CA THR A 37 28.44 4.40 -2.62
C THR A 37 27.73 3.14 -2.11
N GLY A 38 28.49 2.10 -1.74
CA GLY A 38 27.95 0.90 -1.09
C GLY A 38 27.24 1.19 0.23
N VAL A 39 27.79 2.07 1.07
CA VAL A 39 27.12 2.52 2.31
C VAL A 39 25.82 3.27 1.99
N LYS A 40 25.80 4.08 0.94
CA LYS A 40 24.58 4.79 0.50
C LYS A 40 23.51 3.84 -0.02
N LEU A 41 23.89 2.72 -0.65
CA LEU A 41 22.95 1.67 -1.05
C LEU A 41 22.34 0.96 0.17
N LEU A 42 23.08 0.78 1.28
CA LEU A 42 22.47 0.27 2.53
C LEU A 42 21.40 1.22 3.06
N LEU A 43 21.60 2.53 2.93
CA LEU A 43 20.61 3.53 3.36
C LEU A 43 19.30 3.47 2.56
N LEU A 44 19.27 2.89 1.35
CA LEU A 44 18.02 2.67 0.58
C LEU A 44 17.03 1.73 1.30
N ALA A 45 17.46 0.99 2.32
CA ALA A 45 16.55 0.24 3.17
C ALA A 45 15.60 1.16 3.98
N VAL A 46 15.99 2.41 4.25
CA VAL A 46 15.19 3.35 5.05
C VAL A 46 13.95 3.83 4.28
N PRO A 47 14.06 4.33 3.03
CA PRO A 47 12.89 4.64 2.21
C PRO A 47 11.91 3.47 2.05
N SER A 48 12.40 2.23 1.91
CA SER A 48 11.52 1.09 1.71
C SER A 48 10.66 0.79 2.95
N LEU A 49 11.22 0.94 4.15
CA LEU A 49 10.49 0.84 5.43
C LEU A 49 9.50 2.01 5.60
N LEU A 50 9.98 3.25 5.46
CA LEU A 50 9.18 4.45 5.71
C LEU A 50 7.99 4.57 4.75
N LEU A 51 8.23 4.40 3.44
CA LEU A 51 7.18 4.53 2.43
C LEU A 51 6.13 3.44 2.58
N ARG A 52 6.51 2.21 2.98
CA ARG A 52 5.55 1.15 3.26
C ARG A 52 4.71 1.44 4.49
N GLU A 53 5.31 1.91 5.59
CA GLU A 53 4.54 2.19 6.80
C GLU A 53 3.51 3.30 6.56
N ILE A 54 3.89 4.32 5.80
CA ILE A 54 3.00 5.41 5.40
C ILE A 54 1.97 4.92 4.37
N SER A 55 2.34 4.01 3.47
CA SER A 55 1.39 3.42 2.51
C SER A 55 0.35 2.52 3.19
N VAL A 56 0.69 1.88 4.31
CA VAL A 56 -0.24 1.01 5.07
C VAL A 56 -1.07 1.81 6.09
N ARG A 57 -0.47 2.73 6.85
CA ARG A 57 -1.14 3.45 7.95
C ARG A 57 -1.69 4.82 7.56
N GLY A 58 -1.11 5.46 6.55
CA GLY A 58 -1.45 6.83 6.20
C GLY A 58 -2.85 6.93 5.63
N LYS A 59 -3.76 7.62 6.33
CA LYS A 59 -5.16 7.87 5.87
C LYS A 59 -5.29 8.97 4.82
N LYS A 60 -4.20 9.66 4.44
CA LYS A 60 -4.21 10.79 3.50
C LYS A 60 -3.09 10.67 2.49
N ILE A 61 -3.38 10.88 1.21
CA ILE A 61 -2.39 10.79 0.12
C ILE A 61 -1.26 11.83 0.25
N TRP A 62 -1.56 12.99 0.83
CA TRP A 62 -0.59 14.06 1.08
C TRP A 62 0.55 13.64 2.00
N SER A 63 0.28 12.76 2.98
CA SER A 63 1.34 12.22 3.85
C SER A 63 2.32 11.34 3.08
N TYR A 64 1.83 10.59 2.09
CA TYR A 64 2.65 9.76 1.22
C TYR A 64 3.48 10.61 0.24
N LEU A 65 2.85 11.61 -0.40
CA LEU A 65 3.52 12.56 -1.30
C LEU A 65 4.59 13.39 -0.57
N GLY A 66 4.31 13.83 0.66
CA GLY A 66 5.30 14.54 1.48
C GLY A 66 6.50 13.67 1.84
N ALA A 67 6.25 12.42 2.23
CA ALA A 67 7.31 11.47 2.57
C ALA A 67 8.14 11.06 1.34
N SER A 68 7.52 10.88 0.18
CA SER A 68 8.24 10.59 -1.06
C SER A 68 9.11 11.77 -1.49
N ALA A 69 8.60 12.99 -1.44
CA ALA A 69 9.37 14.20 -1.73
C ALA A 69 10.56 14.36 -0.77
N LEU A 70 10.36 14.09 0.53
CA LEU A 70 11.42 14.13 1.53
C LEU A 70 12.49 13.06 1.26
N CYS A 71 12.09 11.82 0.94
CA CYS A 71 13.05 10.76 0.60
C CYS A 71 13.86 11.13 -0.65
N LEU A 72 13.21 11.64 -1.69
CA LEU A 72 13.89 12.08 -2.91
C LEU A 72 14.88 13.22 -2.63
N ALA A 73 14.49 14.22 -1.82
CA ALA A 73 15.36 15.33 -1.44
C ALA A 73 16.60 14.87 -0.65
N VAL A 74 16.43 13.96 0.32
CA VAL A 74 17.54 13.41 1.10
C VAL A 74 18.53 12.65 0.20
N PHE A 75 18.04 11.78 -0.68
CA PHE A 75 18.90 11.00 -1.56
C PHE A 75 19.55 11.84 -2.68
N TRP A 76 18.93 12.93 -3.10
CA TRP A 76 19.55 13.93 -3.96
C TRP A 76 20.78 14.59 -3.31
N LEU A 77 20.63 15.01 -2.05
CA LEU A 77 21.72 15.63 -1.28
C LEU A 77 22.84 14.63 -0.95
N LEU A 78 22.50 13.34 -0.79
CA LEU A 78 23.47 12.29 -0.51
C LEU A 78 24.40 11.96 -1.70
N GLY A 79 23.93 12.15 -2.93
CA GLY A 79 24.72 11.85 -4.12
C GLY A 79 25.79 12.92 -4.37
N GLY A 80 27.04 12.50 -4.58
CA GLY A 80 28.13 13.42 -4.87
C GLY A 80 28.20 13.77 -6.36
N ARG A 81 28.24 12.73 -7.21
CA ARG A 81 28.28 12.87 -8.67
C ARG A 81 26.87 12.89 -9.28
N SER A 82 26.69 13.58 -10.41
CA SER A 82 25.40 13.65 -11.11
C SER A 82 24.84 12.27 -11.47
N TRP A 83 25.69 11.34 -11.91
CA TRP A 83 25.28 9.97 -12.22
C TRP A 83 24.87 9.18 -10.97
N GLU A 84 25.65 9.31 -9.88
CA GLU A 84 25.33 8.68 -8.60
C GLU A 84 23.98 9.14 -8.06
N ARG A 85 23.69 10.46 -8.15
CA ARG A 85 22.39 11.04 -7.80
C ARG A 85 21.27 10.41 -8.62
N ALA A 86 21.46 10.30 -9.94
CA ALA A 86 20.46 9.72 -10.82
C ALA A 86 20.13 8.27 -10.43
N CYS A 87 21.15 7.43 -10.18
CA CYS A 87 20.95 6.04 -9.73
C CYS A 87 20.21 5.97 -8.38
N LEU A 88 20.64 6.75 -7.39
CA LEU A 88 20.00 6.76 -6.07
C LEU A 88 18.54 7.23 -6.14
N LEU A 89 18.26 8.28 -6.91
CA LEU A 89 16.90 8.75 -7.15
C LEU A 89 16.06 7.70 -7.87
N LEU A 90 16.61 6.98 -8.83
CA LEU A 90 15.92 5.90 -9.53
C LEU A 90 15.50 4.80 -8.55
N GLY A 91 16.38 4.42 -7.61
CA GLY A 91 16.06 3.47 -6.54
C GLY A 91 14.91 3.95 -5.64
N VAL A 92 14.94 5.21 -5.21
CA VAL A 92 13.85 5.78 -4.39
C VAL A 92 12.55 5.88 -5.20
N LEU A 93 12.63 6.31 -6.46
CA LEU A 93 11.48 6.41 -7.36
C LEU A 93 10.83 5.04 -7.57
N PHE A 94 11.62 3.99 -7.75
CA PHE A 94 11.14 2.62 -7.83
C PHE A 94 10.28 2.26 -6.60
N PHE A 95 10.76 2.53 -5.37
CA PHE A 95 9.97 2.29 -4.17
C PHE A 95 8.71 3.15 -4.09
N VAL A 96 8.80 4.43 -4.48
CA VAL A 96 7.65 5.35 -4.50
C VAL A 96 6.58 4.81 -5.45
N LEU A 97 6.93 4.40 -6.66
CA LEU A 97 6.00 3.85 -7.63
C LEU A 97 5.44 2.50 -7.15
N LEU A 98 6.28 1.64 -6.60
CA LEU A 98 5.89 0.32 -6.13
C LEU A 98 4.87 0.38 -4.99
N PHE A 99 5.16 1.13 -3.93
CA PHE A 99 4.23 1.25 -2.80
C PHE A 99 3.01 2.10 -3.13
N PHE A 100 3.12 3.01 -4.09
CA PHE A 100 1.97 3.74 -4.62
C PHE A 100 1.04 2.81 -5.42
N TRP A 101 1.61 1.95 -6.26
CA TRP A 101 0.86 0.94 -7.01
C TRP A 101 0.19 -0.07 -6.09
N GLN A 102 0.93 -0.63 -5.12
CA GLN A 102 0.36 -1.54 -4.11
C GLN A 102 -0.79 -0.90 -3.33
N ARG A 103 -0.71 0.40 -3.07
CA ARG A 103 -1.76 1.18 -2.42
C ARG A 103 -2.97 1.44 -3.34
N LEU A 104 -2.77 1.54 -4.65
CA LEU A 104 -3.83 1.72 -5.65
C LEU A 104 -4.64 0.45 -5.93
N THR A 105 -3.96 -0.70 -5.95
CA THR A 105 -4.55 -1.99 -6.31
C THR A 105 -5.06 -2.76 -5.08
N ASP A 106 -4.84 -2.25 -3.87
CA ASP A 106 -5.04 -2.90 -2.56
C ASP A 106 -4.42 -4.31 -2.44
N ASN A 107 -3.58 -4.70 -3.40
CA ASN A 107 -2.82 -5.93 -3.40
C ASN A 107 -1.47 -5.68 -2.73
N ARG A 108 -1.49 -5.76 -1.40
CA ARG A 108 -0.36 -5.38 -0.53
C ARG A 108 0.77 -6.42 -0.48
N GLU A 109 0.61 -7.57 -1.12
CA GLU A 109 1.51 -8.71 -0.98
C GLU A 109 2.20 -9.14 -2.30
N ALA A 110 1.65 -8.81 -3.48
CA ALA A 110 2.10 -9.37 -4.77
C ALA A 110 3.59 -9.17 -5.13
N PHE A 111 4.21 -8.07 -4.70
CA PHE A 111 5.65 -7.82 -4.93
C PHE A 111 6.47 -7.82 -3.63
N PHE A 112 5.85 -8.19 -2.50
CA PHE A 112 6.54 -8.24 -1.22
C PHE A 112 7.12 -9.63 -0.91
N GLN A 113 6.90 -10.60 -1.81
CA GLN A 113 7.40 -11.96 -1.68
C GLN A 113 8.56 -12.22 -2.65
N PRO A 114 9.65 -12.87 -2.20
CA PRO A 114 10.77 -13.17 -3.07
C PRO A 114 10.38 -14.19 -4.13
N SER A 115 10.51 -13.81 -5.40
CA SER A 115 10.19 -14.65 -6.56
C SER A 115 11.45 -15.26 -7.17
N TYR A 116 11.33 -16.49 -7.69
CA TYR A 116 12.38 -17.12 -8.51
C TYR A 116 12.62 -16.35 -9.82
N ALA A 117 11.64 -15.61 -10.33
CA ALA A 117 11.83 -14.79 -11.53
C ALA A 117 12.91 -13.72 -11.34
N CYS A 118 13.04 -13.18 -10.12
CA CYS A 118 14.08 -12.21 -9.80
C CYS A 118 15.50 -12.81 -9.79
N LEU A 119 15.65 -14.13 -9.59
CA LEU A 119 16.95 -14.79 -9.74
C LEU A 119 17.45 -14.74 -11.18
N LEU A 120 16.55 -14.75 -12.17
CA LEU A 120 16.94 -14.61 -13.57
C LEU A 120 17.62 -13.25 -13.82
N VAL A 121 17.18 -12.19 -13.13
CA VAL A 121 17.81 -10.87 -13.22
C VAL A 121 19.26 -10.95 -12.75
N PHE A 122 19.51 -11.53 -11.57
CA PHE A 122 20.89 -11.71 -11.07
C PHE A 122 21.74 -12.64 -11.94
N ALA A 123 21.14 -13.69 -12.51
CA ALA A 123 21.83 -14.57 -13.47
C ALA A 123 22.23 -13.82 -14.75
N LEU A 124 21.35 -12.94 -15.26
CA LEU A 124 21.66 -12.09 -16.41
C LEU A 124 22.74 -11.05 -16.08
N GLU A 125 22.71 -10.45 -14.88
CA GLU A 125 23.75 -9.54 -14.39
C GLU A 125 25.12 -10.24 -14.27
N TYR A 126 25.12 -11.51 -13.85
CA TYR A 126 26.32 -12.33 -13.81
C TYR A 126 26.87 -12.63 -15.21
N ILE A 127 26.01 -13.08 -16.14
CA ILE A 127 26.38 -13.33 -17.53
C ILE A 127 26.91 -12.06 -18.19
N PHE A 128 26.27 -10.91 -17.92
CA PHE A 128 26.75 -9.61 -18.37
C PHE A 128 28.16 -9.33 -17.83
N SER A 129 28.38 -9.54 -16.53
CA SER A 129 29.70 -9.32 -15.92
C SER A 129 30.79 -10.20 -16.55
N LEU A 130 30.48 -11.47 -16.84
CA LEU A 130 31.39 -12.36 -17.56
C LEU A 130 31.66 -11.89 -18.99
N ALA A 131 30.64 -11.44 -19.72
CA ALA A 131 30.76 -11.02 -21.11
C ALA A 131 31.66 -9.79 -21.30
N TYR A 132 31.75 -8.93 -20.28
CA TYR A 132 32.59 -7.72 -20.27
C TYR A 132 33.90 -7.89 -19.48
N GLY A 133 34.23 -9.09 -18.98
CA GLY A 133 35.47 -9.35 -18.23
C GLY A 133 35.53 -8.66 -16.86
N LEU A 134 34.39 -8.52 -16.19
CA LEU A 134 34.24 -7.79 -14.92
C LEU A 134 34.29 -8.73 -13.72
N ASP A 135 35.43 -9.38 -13.48
CA ASP A 135 35.57 -10.47 -12.51
C ASP A 135 35.11 -10.10 -11.09
N LYS A 136 35.46 -8.89 -10.62
CA LYS A 136 35.06 -8.40 -9.29
C LYS A 136 33.54 -8.19 -9.18
N LEU A 137 32.91 -7.72 -10.25
CA LEU A 137 31.46 -7.49 -10.30
C LEU A 137 30.70 -8.82 -10.40
N GLY A 138 31.22 -9.76 -11.20
CA GLY A 138 30.68 -11.10 -11.32
C GLY A 138 30.66 -11.85 -9.99
N ASN A 139 31.76 -11.82 -9.24
CA ASN A 139 31.82 -12.43 -7.90
C ASN A 139 30.81 -11.79 -6.93
N LEU A 140 30.62 -10.47 -7.01
CA LEU A 140 29.60 -9.80 -6.20
C LEU A 140 28.20 -10.27 -6.56
N PHE A 141 27.86 -10.38 -7.85
CA PHE A 141 26.55 -10.88 -8.28
C PHE A 141 26.32 -12.35 -7.93
N LEU A 142 27.34 -13.20 -7.92
CA LEU A 142 27.22 -14.57 -7.39
C LEU A 142 26.84 -14.57 -5.92
N ILE A 143 27.49 -13.73 -5.11
CA ILE A 143 27.15 -13.58 -3.68
C ILE A 143 25.70 -13.10 -3.54
N PHE A 144 25.30 -12.06 -4.27
CA PHE A 144 23.93 -11.55 -4.28
C PHE A 144 22.91 -12.63 -4.69
N THR A 145 23.21 -13.40 -5.73
CA THR A 145 22.35 -14.50 -6.23
C THR A 145 22.11 -15.53 -5.14
N GLY A 146 23.16 -15.98 -4.46
CA GLY A 146 23.00 -16.99 -3.42
C GLY A 146 22.41 -16.45 -2.12
N CYS A 147 22.70 -15.21 -1.73
CA CYS A 147 21.98 -14.54 -0.64
C CYS A 147 20.48 -14.45 -0.95
N TYR A 148 20.13 -14.12 -2.20
CA TYR A 148 18.75 -14.04 -2.64
C TYR A 148 18.08 -15.43 -2.71
N TRP A 149 18.82 -16.46 -3.14
CA TRP A 149 18.35 -17.85 -3.09
C TRP A 149 18.05 -18.31 -1.66
N LEU A 150 18.95 -18.03 -0.71
CA LEU A 150 18.73 -18.31 0.71
C LEU A 150 17.49 -17.58 1.24
N LEU A 151 17.29 -16.32 0.84
CA LEU A 151 16.12 -15.55 1.22
C LEU A 151 14.82 -16.21 0.72
N ILE A 152 14.79 -16.73 -0.51
CA ILE A 152 13.63 -17.49 -1.01
C ILE A 152 13.40 -18.75 -0.16
N LEU A 153 14.46 -19.51 0.12
CA LEU A 153 14.34 -20.73 0.94
C LEU A 153 13.78 -20.42 2.32
N TRP A 154 14.29 -19.38 2.99
CA TRP A 154 13.85 -18.96 4.32
C TRP A 154 12.40 -18.45 4.29
N SER A 155 12.04 -17.65 3.29
CA SER A 155 10.69 -17.12 3.15
C SER A 155 9.67 -18.23 2.90
N ARG A 156 9.92 -19.10 1.90
CA ARG A 156 9.02 -20.20 1.56
C ARG A 156 8.92 -21.24 2.66
N ASN A 157 10.04 -21.60 3.31
CA ASN A 157 10.00 -22.53 4.43
C ASN A 157 9.13 -21.98 5.57
N ARG A 158 9.24 -20.67 5.86
CA ARG A 158 8.43 -20.02 6.89
C ARG A 158 6.95 -19.96 6.51
N GLU A 159 6.64 -19.60 5.28
CA GLU A 159 5.27 -19.56 4.74
C GLU A 159 4.62 -20.94 4.82
N HIS A 160 5.24 -21.96 4.22
CA HIS A 160 4.74 -23.33 4.28
C HIS A 160 4.61 -23.86 5.72
N PHE A 161 5.54 -23.52 6.61
CA PHE A 161 5.44 -23.92 8.02
C PHE A 161 4.25 -23.25 8.73
N LEU A 162 3.99 -21.97 8.45
CA LEU A 162 2.87 -21.24 9.03
C LEU A 162 1.53 -21.73 8.48
N ASP A 163 1.45 -21.98 7.18
CA ASP A 163 0.26 -22.54 6.53
C ASP A 163 -0.04 -23.94 7.09
N TYR A 164 0.97 -24.81 7.14
CA TYR A 164 0.84 -26.14 7.74
C TYR A 164 0.40 -26.07 9.21
N CYS A 165 0.98 -25.18 10.01
CA CYS A 165 0.52 -24.99 11.39
C CYS A 165 -0.90 -24.43 11.45
N GLY A 166 -1.30 -23.58 10.52
CA GLY A 166 -2.64 -22.99 10.46
C GLY A 166 -3.73 -24.03 10.15
N ASP A 167 -3.45 -24.92 9.21
CA ASP A 167 -4.37 -25.98 8.78
C ASP A 167 -4.60 -27.02 9.89
N TYR A 168 -3.56 -27.35 10.65
CA TYR A 168 -3.58 -28.42 11.64
C TYR A 168 -3.62 -27.96 13.10
N ASP A 169 -3.68 -26.64 13.38
CA ASP A 169 -3.74 -26.07 14.75
C ASP A 169 -4.98 -26.57 15.53
N ARG A 170 -6.03 -27.01 14.83
CA ARG A 170 -7.28 -27.51 15.42
C ARG A 170 -7.23 -28.99 15.83
N LEU A 171 -6.17 -29.72 15.48
CA LEU A 171 -6.03 -31.12 15.84
C LEU A 171 -5.62 -31.27 17.31
N TYR A 172 -6.29 -32.18 18.02
CA TYR A 172 -5.96 -32.53 19.40
C TYR A 172 -4.57 -33.17 19.46
N ARG A 173 -3.64 -32.56 20.24
CA ARG A 173 -2.23 -32.95 20.40
C ARG A 173 -1.34 -32.79 19.14
N PHE A 174 -1.51 -31.71 18.38
CA PHE A 174 -0.58 -31.38 17.29
C PHE A 174 0.85 -31.09 17.81
N PRO A 175 1.89 -31.86 17.39
CA PRO A 175 3.27 -31.71 17.90
C PRO A 175 4.02 -30.56 17.21
N LYS A 176 3.52 -29.33 17.38
CA LYS A 176 4.05 -28.11 16.74
C LYS A 176 5.55 -27.91 16.93
N GLN A 177 6.05 -28.20 18.13
CA GLN A 177 7.46 -28.01 18.47
C GLN A 177 8.38 -29.01 17.76
N GLY A 178 7.96 -30.27 17.60
CA GLY A 178 8.74 -31.29 16.89
C GLY A 178 8.87 -30.97 15.40
N ILE A 179 7.76 -30.55 14.78
CA ILE A 179 7.73 -30.16 13.37
C ILE A 179 8.53 -28.88 13.14
N ALA A 180 8.45 -27.91 14.08
CA ALA A 180 9.27 -26.70 14.03
C ALA A 180 10.78 -27.00 14.16
N LEU A 181 11.16 -27.98 15.00
CA LEU A 181 12.55 -28.37 15.13
C LEU A 181 13.06 -29.04 13.84
N GLY A 182 12.28 -29.97 13.29
CA GLY A 182 12.61 -30.65 12.03
C GLY A 182 12.75 -29.67 10.86
N SER A 183 11.80 -28.72 10.72
CA SER A 183 11.86 -27.71 9.67
C SER A 183 13.07 -26.77 9.81
N ARG A 184 13.42 -26.37 11.05
CA ARG A 184 14.62 -25.55 11.32
C ARG A 184 15.90 -26.30 11.02
N LEU A 185 16.02 -27.57 11.41
CA LEU A 185 17.20 -28.38 11.13
C LEU A 185 17.39 -28.58 9.62
N MET A 186 16.31 -28.87 8.90
CA MET A 186 16.34 -28.97 7.43
C MET A 186 16.75 -27.64 6.78
N LEU A 187 16.24 -26.52 7.28
CA LEU A 187 16.62 -25.19 6.78
C LEU A 187 18.10 -24.88 7.03
N ILE A 188 18.62 -25.21 8.21
CA ILE A 188 20.05 -25.05 8.54
C ILE A 188 20.89 -25.91 7.60
N PHE A 189 20.54 -27.19 7.43
CA PHE A 189 21.23 -28.09 6.51
C PHE A 189 21.26 -27.54 5.07
N LEU A 190 20.10 -27.13 4.53
CA LEU A 190 20.02 -26.53 3.19
C LEU A 190 20.80 -25.22 3.08
N THR A 191 20.84 -24.42 4.15
CA THR A 191 21.61 -23.17 4.20
C THR A 191 23.11 -23.48 4.14
N VAL A 192 23.60 -24.41 4.95
CA VAL A 192 25.01 -24.85 4.96
C VAL A 192 25.39 -25.45 3.61
N LEU A 193 24.53 -26.30 3.04
CA LEU A 193 24.72 -26.87 1.72
C LEU A 193 24.82 -25.78 0.64
N THR A 194 23.90 -24.82 0.63
CA THR A 194 23.91 -23.72 -0.35
C THR A 194 25.19 -22.90 -0.21
N VAL A 195 25.59 -22.51 1.00
CA VAL A 195 26.82 -21.75 1.23
C VAL A 195 28.05 -22.56 0.80
N GLY A 196 28.08 -23.86 1.06
CA GLY A 196 29.13 -24.76 0.58
C GLY A 196 29.20 -24.81 -0.95
N CYS A 197 28.06 -24.95 -1.63
CA CYS A 197 27.99 -24.90 -3.10
C CYS A 197 28.43 -23.55 -3.64
N MET A 198 28.07 -22.43 -3.01
CA MET A 198 28.53 -21.10 -3.39
C MET A 198 30.05 -20.94 -3.25
N GLY A 199 30.64 -21.49 -2.20
CA GLY A 199 32.09 -21.49 -2.03
C GLY A 199 32.82 -22.35 -3.07
N LEU A 200 32.19 -23.41 -3.55
CA LEU A 200 32.74 -24.30 -4.57
C LEU A 200 32.57 -23.76 -6.00
N LEU A 201 31.49 -23.02 -6.29
CA LEU A 201 31.14 -22.52 -7.63
C LEU A 201 32.31 -21.86 -8.41
N PRO A 202 33.11 -20.96 -7.82
CA PRO A 202 34.25 -20.34 -8.51
C PRO A 202 35.33 -21.35 -8.95
N PHE A 203 35.44 -22.50 -8.28
CA PHE A 203 36.42 -23.53 -8.60
C PHE A 203 35.95 -24.50 -9.70
N LEU A 204 34.66 -24.55 -10.01
CA LEU A 204 34.11 -25.46 -11.01
C LEU A 204 34.38 -25.02 -12.46
N GLY A 205 34.91 -23.80 -12.68
CA GLY A 205 35.28 -23.32 -14.02
C GLY A 205 34.09 -23.16 -14.97
N ILE A 206 32.88 -23.00 -14.43
CA ILE A 206 31.61 -22.87 -15.17
C ILE A 206 31.65 -21.68 -16.14
N ASP A 207 32.43 -20.66 -15.82
CA ASP A 207 32.62 -19.45 -16.63
C ASP A 207 33.04 -19.77 -18.05
N ARG A 208 33.91 -20.77 -18.23
CA ARG A 208 34.36 -21.22 -19.56
C ARG A 208 33.22 -21.81 -20.38
N GLY A 209 32.34 -22.57 -19.73
CA GLY A 209 31.15 -23.14 -20.36
C GLY A 209 30.14 -22.07 -20.76
N ILE A 210 29.89 -21.09 -19.87
CA ILE A 210 28.98 -19.97 -20.15
C ILE A 210 29.51 -19.13 -21.32
N LEU A 211 30.80 -18.80 -21.32
CA LEU A 211 31.42 -18.03 -22.40
C LEU A 211 31.38 -18.79 -23.74
N ALA A 212 31.59 -20.11 -23.74
CA ALA A 212 31.49 -20.93 -24.94
C ALA A 212 30.06 -20.95 -25.51
N VAL A 213 29.04 -21.09 -24.65
CA VAL A 213 27.62 -21.01 -25.05
C VAL A 213 27.29 -19.62 -25.58
N LEU A 214 27.78 -18.56 -24.93
CA LEU A 214 27.55 -17.18 -25.35
C LEU A 214 28.20 -16.90 -26.71
N ASP A 215 29.40 -17.43 -26.97
CA ASP A 215 30.04 -17.34 -28.27
C ASP A 215 29.29 -18.13 -29.35
N LEU A 216 28.76 -19.31 -29.02
CA LEU A 216 27.89 -20.07 -29.91
C LEU A 216 26.61 -19.30 -30.26
N ILE A 217 25.98 -18.66 -29.28
CA ILE A 217 24.80 -17.80 -29.49
C ILE A 217 25.17 -16.59 -30.35
N ARG A 218 26.32 -15.95 -30.12
CA ARG A 218 26.79 -14.84 -30.96
C ARG A 218 27.00 -15.27 -32.40
N ARG A 219 27.63 -16.43 -32.63
CA ARG A 219 27.83 -17.00 -33.98
C ARG A 219 26.51 -17.39 -34.62
N PHE A 220 25.57 -17.94 -33.86
CA PHE A 220 24.24 -18.28 -34.34
C PHE A 220 23.43 -17.02 -34.69
N LEU A 221 23.43 -16.00 -33.84
CA LEU A 221 22.82 -14.70 -34.14
C LEU A 221 23.50 -14.04 -35.32
N ALA A 222 24.84 -14.05 -35.39
CA ALA A 222 25.58 -13.57 -36.54
C ALA A 222 25.19 -14.33 -37.80
N MET A 223 25.00 -15.66 -37.75
CA MET A 223 24.52 -16.45 -38.89
C MET A 223 23.07 -16.09 -39.28
N LEU A 224 22.21 -15.82 -38.30
CA LEU A 224 20.79 -15.52 -38.49
C LEU A 224 20.56 -14.08 -38.98
N PHE A 225 21.44 -13.15 -38.60
CA PHE A 225 21.46 -11.74 -39.04
C PHE A 225 22.45 -11.46 -40.17
N SER A 226 23.34 -12.40 -40.50
CA SER A 226 24.22 -12.38 -41.69
C SER A 226 23.42 -12.82 -42.92
N GLY A 227 22.29 -12.17 -43.13
CA GLY A 227 21.76 -11.94 -44.46
C GLY A 227 22.65 -10.93 -45.17
N LYS A 228 23.80 -11.40 -45.68
CA LYS A 228 24.60 -10.78 -46.75
C LYS A 228 25.14 -9.36 -46.47
N ARG A 229 26.33 -9.29 -45.85
CA ARG A 229 27.42 -8.39 -46.27
C ARG A 229 28.71 -8.84 -45.58
N GLU A 230 29.48 -9.68 -46.25
CA GLU A 230 30.94 -9.63 -46.07
C GLU A 230 31.38 -8.28 -46.61
N GLU A 231 31.81 -7.39 -45.72
CA GLU A 231 32.75 -6.34 -46.09
C GLU A 231 34.07 -6.66 -45.41
N VAL A 232 34.95 -7.21 -46.24
CA VAL A 232 36.38 -7.31 -46.01
C VAL A 232 36.95 -5.90 -45.84
N GLU A 233 37.99 -5.80 -45.02
CA GLU A 233 38.75 -4.59 -44.70
C GLU A 233 39.18 -3.72 -45.91
N PRO A 234 39.51 -2.44 -45.67
CA PRO A 234 39.55 -1.41 -46.71
C PRO A 234 40.83 -1.47 -47.54
N GLU A 235 40.71 -1.72 -48.85
CA GLU A 235 41.74 -1.39 -49.82
C GLU A 235 41.55 0.04 -50.34
N GLU A 236 42.57 0.87 -50.12
CA GLU A 236 42.79 2.14 -50.79
C GLU A 236 42.89 1.94 -52.30
N LEU A 237 41.96 2.47 -53.08
CA LEU A 237 42.22 2.86 -54.46
C LEU A 237 41.58 4.21 -54.76
N LEU A 238 42.46 5.16 -55.07
CA LEU A 238 42.17 6.52 -55.48
C LEU A 238 41.54 6.58 -56.88
N SER A 239 40.71 7.60 -57.03
CA SER A 239 40.35 8.30 -58.27
C SER A 239 39.53 7.55 -59.32
N GLY A 240 38.22 7.77 -59.26
CA GLY A 240 37.28 7.61 -60.37
C GLY A 240 36.30 8.77 -60.35
N GLU A 241 36.78 9.94 -60.80
CA GLU A 241 36.02 11.17 -60.94
C GLU A 241 34.89 10.97 -61.97
N ARG A 242 33.67 10.74 -61.46
CA ARG A 242 32.44 10.92 -62.22
C ARG A 242 31.45 11.64 -61.32
N ALA A 243 31.33 12.93 -61.59
CA ALA A 243 30.36 13.84 -61.01
C ALA A 243 28.93 13.31 -61.23
N ALA A 244 28.44 12.52 -60.28
CA ALA A 244 27.02 12.38 -60.02
C ALA A 244 26.62 13.58 -59.17
N GLN A 245 26.02 14.59 -59.80
CA GLN A 245 25.40 15.70 -59.11
C GLN A 245 24.39 15.15 -58.09
N PRO A 246 24.52 15.45 -56.79
CA PRO A 246 23.39 15.29 -55.90
C PRO A 246 22.38 16.36 -56.31
N MET A 247 21.20 15.94 -56.77
CA MET A 247 20.02 16.79 -56.80
C MET A 247 19.68 17.12 -55.35
N ILE A 248 20.39 18.09 -54.80
CA ILE A 248 20.03 18.77 -53.56
C ILE A 248 18.81 19.59 -53.95
N LEU A 249 17.63 19.13 -53.52
CA LEU A 249 16.45 19.97 -53.45
C LEU A 249 16.85 21.18 -52.61
N GLU A 250 17.05 22.33 -53.26
CA GLU A 250 17.13 23.61 -52.57
C GLU A 250 15.93 23.71 -51.63
N PRO A 251 16.13 23.95 -50.32
CA PRO A 251 15.00 24.35 -49.50
C PRO A 251 14.54 25.67 -50.09
N GLY A 252 13.28 25.70 -50.54
CA GLY A 252 12.65 26.88 -51.11
C GLY A 252 12.94 28.11 -50.25
N GLY A 253 13.11 29.23 -50.96
CA GLY A 253 13.69 30.49 -50.49
C GLY A 253 13.29 30.93 -49.08
N GLU A 254 14.18 31.74 -48.50
CA GLU A 254 14.09 32.29 -47.14
C GLU A 254 12.62 32.54 -46.75
N PRO A 255 12.08 31.79 -45.76
CA PRO A 255 10.70 31.97 -45.36
C PRO A 255 10.53 33.43 -44.94
N SER A 256 9.56 34.13 -45.53
CA SER A 256 9.35 35.56 -45.30
C SER A 256 9.44 35.86 -43.79
N PRO A 257 10.13 36.95 -43.36
CA PRO A 257 10.31 37.28 -41.95
C PRO A 257 9.01 37.32 -41.15
N PHE A 258 7.89 37.57 -41.84
CA PHE A 258 6.54 37.52 -41.29
C PHE A 258 6.07 36.08 -40.99
N LEU A 259 6.29 35.12 -41.90
CA LEU A 259 5.93 33.72 -41.70
C LEU A 259 6.76 33.06 -40.59
N THR A 260 8.05 33.39 -40.47
CA THR A 260 8.91 32.89 -39.39
C THR A 260 8.52 33.48 -38.03
N ALA A 261 8.21 34.77 -37.97
CA ALA A 261 7.69 35.40 -36.76
C ALA A 261 6.32 34.82 -36.36
N MET A 262 5.42 34.62 -37.32
CA MET A 262 4.11 34.01 -37.09
C MET A 262 4.24 32.56 -36.61
N TRP A 263 5.14 31.78 -37.20
CA TRP A 263 5.44 30.40 -36.77
C TRP A 263 6.01 30.37 -35.35
N SER A 264 6.94 31.26 -35.01
CA SER A 264 7.51 31.37 -33.67
C SER A 264 6.47 31.75 -32.60
N ILE A 265 5.54 32.66 -32.94
CA ILE A 265 4.44 33.03 -32.04
C ILE A 265 3.49 31.84 -31.85
N LEU A 266 3.15 31.14 -32.93
CA LEU A 266 2.27 29.97 -32.88
C LEU A 266 2.89 28.82 -32.08
N GLU A 267 4.19 28.57 -32.25
CA GLU A 267 4.95 27.58 -31.47
C GLU A 267 4.96 27.92 -29.98
N LYS A 268 5.15 29.20 -29.61
CA LYS A 268 5.08 29.66 -28.22
C LYS A 268 3.69 29.50 -27.61
N ILE A 269 2.63 29.76 -28.39
CA ILE A 269 1.25 29.58 -27.93
C ILE A 269 0.94 28.09 -27.76
N LEU A 270 1.36 27.24 -28.71
CA LEU A 270 1.16 25.80 -28.66
C LEU A 270 1.92 25.17 -27.49
N THR A 271 3.19 25.54 -27.29
CA THR A 271 3.99 25.06 -26.16
C THR A 271 3.39 25.52 -24.83
N LEU A 272 2.93 26.76 -24.72
CA LEU A 272 2.22 27.25 -23.53
C LEU A 272 0.91 26.49 -23.29
N ALA A 273 0.14 26.19 -24.33
CA ALA A 273 -1.09 25.40 -24.26
C ALA A 273 -0.82 23.94 -23.83
N VAL A 274 0.26 23.32 -24.33
CA VAL A 274 0.70 21.98 -23.91
C VAL A 274 1.14 21.99 -22.45
N ILE A 275 1.87 23.02 -21.99
CA ILE A 275 2.26 23.17 -20.59
C ILE A 275 1.02 23.33 -19.69
N LEU A 276 0.08 24.21 -20.05
CA LEU A 276 -1.18 24.39 -19.33
C LEU A 276 -2.03 23.10 -19.31
N GLY A 277 -2.10 22.40 -20.44
CA GLY A 277 -2.77 21.11 -20.55
C GLY A 277 -2.12 20.04 -19.67
N ALA A 278 -0.78 19.98 -19.63
CA ALA A 278 -0.04 19.07 -18.77
C ALA A 278 -0.26 19.38 -17.28
N VAL A 279 -0.28 20.66 -16.90
CA VAL A 279 -0.58 21.09 -15.53
C VAL A 279 -2.03 20.76 -15.17
N ALA A 280 -2.99 21.01 -16.06
CA ALA A 280 -4.39 20.69 -15.84
C ALA A 280 -4.62 19.16 -15.73
N ALA A 281 -3.95 18.37 -16.56
CA ALA A 281 -3.97 16.91 -16.49
C ALA A 281 -3.35 16.40 -15.18
N LEU A 282 -2.24 17.01 -14.73
CA LEU A 282 -1.63 16.69 -13.44
C LEU A 282 -2.58 17.02 -12.28
N CYS A 283 -3.22 18.19 -12.31
CA CYS A 283 -4.23 18.58 -11.31
C CYS A 283 -5.45 17.66 -11.33
N ALA A 284 -5.96 17.30 -12.51
CA ALA A 284 -7.09 16.38 -12.67
C ALA A 284 -6.73 14.97 -12.20
N PHE A 285 -5.50 14.51 -12.47
CA PHE A 285 -4.98 13.23 -11.99
C PHE A 285 -4.86 13.22 -10.46
N LEU A 286 -4.31 14.28 -9.86
CA LEU A 286 -4.25 14.45 -8.41
C LEU A 286 -5.65 14.55 -7.79
N PHE A 287 -6.60 15.22 -8.45
CA PHE A 287 -7.99 15.30 -8.00
C PHE A 287 -8.71 13.96 -8.10
N TRP A 288 -8.49 13.21 -9.18
CA TRP A 288 -9.03 11.86 -9.36
C TRP A 288 -8.47 10.91 -8.30
N LEU A 289 -7.17 10.97 -8.03
CA LEU A 289 -6.52 10.26 -6.93
C LEU A 289 -7.11 10.66 -5.57
N TYR A 290 -7.28 11.96 -5.32
CA TYR A 290 -7.91 12.46 -4.10
C TYR A 290 -9.34 11.93 -3.95
N LYS A 291 -10.15 11.99 -5.01
CA LYS A 291 -11.54 11.53 -5.01
C LYS A 291 -11.64 10.03 -4.76
N LYS A 292 -10.89 9.22 -5.52
CA LYS A 292 -10.83 7.76 -5.38
C LYS A 292 -10.38 7.34 -3.97
N TYR A 293 -9.44 8.09 -3.40
CA TYR A 293 -8.85 7.77 -2.12
C TYR A 293 -9.69 8.25 -0.92
N ASN A 294 -10.29 9.44 -1.01
CA ASN A 294 -11.13 9.98 0.06
C ASN A 294 -12.57 9.43 0.03
N SER A 295 -13.01 8.80 -1.09
CA SER A 295 -14.24 8.01 -1.13
C SER A 295 -14.10 6.63 -0.49
N GLN A 296 -12.88 6.19 -0.19
CA GLN A 296 -12.57 4.87 0.40
C GLN A 296 -12.18 4.95 1.88
N VAL A 297 -12.46 6.05 2.59
CA VAL A 297 -12.29 6.08 4.05
C VAL A 297 -13.35 5.14 4.64
N PRO A 298 -12.97 3.96 5.15
CA PRO A 298 -13.92 3.05 5.76
C PRO A 298 -14.21 3.61 7.15
N ASP A 299 -15.41 4.11 7.35
CA ASP A 299 -15.99 4.17 8.69
C ASP A 299 -16.54 2.77 8.96
N ASN A 300 -15.87 2.01 9.83
CA ASN A 300 -16.30 0.71 10.35
C ASN A 300 -16.46 -0.46 9.35
N GLY A 301 -15.45 -0.74 8.51
CA GLY A 301 -15.25 -2.09 7.95
C GLY A 301 -16.33 -2.63 7.00
N ASP A 302 -17.36 -1.85 6.68
CA ASP A 302 -18.37 -2.17 5.68
C ASP A 302 -18.14 -1.36 4.40
N ILE A 303 -18.16 -2.04 3.27
CA ILE A 303 -18.09 -1.44 1.94
C ILE A 303 -19.48 -0.86 1.65
N LEU A 304 -19.64 0.45 1.85
CA LEU A 304 -20.81 1.18 1.38
C LEU A 304 -20.78 1.23 -0.15
N GLU A 305 -21.38 0.22 -0.77
CA GLU A 305 -21.82 0.32 -2.16
C GLU A 305 -22.77 1.52 -2.25
N LYS A 306 -22.30 2.57 -2.92
CA LYS A 306 -23.13 3.70 -3.27
C LYS A 306 -24.02 3.26 -4.42
N LEU A 307 -25.09 2.55 -4.09
CA LEU A 307 -26.20 2.31 -5.00
C LEU A 307 -26.62 3.68 -5.52
N GLU A 308 -26.49 3.90 -6.83
CA GLU A 308 -27.15 5.01 -7.48
C GLU A 308 -28.62 4.89 -7.14
N THR A 309 -29.12 5.80 -6.31
CA THR A 309 -30.54 5.87 -6.01
C THR A 309 -31.27 6.11 -7.32
N PRO A 310 -32.05 5.14 -7.86
CA PRO A 310 -32.97 5.47 -8.92
C PRO A 310 -33.93 6.53 -8.37
N GLU A 311 -34.15 7.56 -9.16
CA GLU A 311 -35.08 8.63 -8.86
C GLU A 311 -36.44 8.04 -8.44
N LYS A 312 -36.91 8.46 -7.26
CA LYS A 312 -38.31 8.52 -6.86
C LYS A 312 -39.17 7.31 -7.23
N GLU A 313 -39.16 6.31 -6.37
CA GLU A 313 -40.42 5.66 -5.99
C GLU A 313 -40.77 6.02 -4.54
N THR A 314 -41.83 6.81 -4.43
CA THR A 314 -42.52 7.19 -3.20
C THR A 314 -43.03 5.96 -2.46
N ARG A 315 -42.17 5.34 -1.65
CA ARG A 315 -42.64 4.58 -0.49
C ARG A 315 -42.84 5.57 0.65
N GLU A 316 -44.10 5.86 0.96
CA GLU A 316 -44.53 6.59 2.15
C GLU A 316 -44.05 5.87 3.41
N ARG A 317 -42.80 6.11 3.81
CA ARG A 317 -42.39 5.91 5.20
C ARG A 317 -42.94 7.10 5.97
N MET A 318 -43.91 6.84 6.85
CA MET A 318 -44.40 7.77 7.85
C MET A 318 -43.23 8.58 8.43
N LYS A 319 -43.14 9.86 8.03
CA LYS A 319 -42.21 10.82 8.61
C LYS A 319 -42.61 11.02 10.07
N LYS A 320 -42.03 10.26 11.00
CA LYS A 320 -41.92 10.72 12.38
C LYS A 320 -41.09 11.99 12.32
N LYS A 321 -41.77 13.15 12.41
CA LYS A 321 -41.15 14.45 12.71
C LYS A 321 -40.51 14.34 14.08
N GLY A 322 -39.31 13.76 14.14
CA GLY A 322 -38.41 13.91 15.27
C GLY A 322 -37.92 15.34 15.25
N ILE A 323 -38.66 16.24 15.90
CA ILE A 323 -38.12 17.54 16.27
C ILE A 323 -36.89 17.23 17.14
N PHE A 324 -35.72 17.62 16.66
CA PHE A 324 -34.45 17.45 17.35
C PHE A 324 -34.45 18.40 18.55
N VAL A 325 -35.06 17.97 19.66
CA VAL A 325 -35.05 18.70 20.92
C VAL A 325 -33.76 18.31 21.66
N PRO A 326 -32.88 19.27 22.00
CA PRO A 326 -31.68 19.03 22.81
C PRO A 326 -32.00 18.20 24.07
N ASP A 327 -31.15 17.25 24.43
CA ASP A 327 -31.41 16.30 25.54
C ASP A 327 -31.65 17.00 26.90
N PHE A 328 -31.05 18.18 27.09
CA PHE A 328 -31.32 19.07 28.23
C PHE A 328 -32.78 19.56 28.28
N LEU A 329 -33.40 19.87 27.13
CA LEU A 329 -34.79 20.36 27.06
C LEU A 329 -35.81 19.22 27.15
N LYS A 330 -35.45 17.98 26.77
CA LYS A 330 -36.32 16.80 27.01
C LYS A 330 -36.61 16.62 28.50
N SER A 331 -35.65 16.93 29.37
CA SER A 331 -35.78 16.81 30.84
C SER A 331 -36.79 17.78 31.48
N ARG A 332 -37.19 18.84 30.77
CA ARG A 332 -38.15 19.86 31.27
C ARG A 332 -39.61 19.56 30.93
N THR A 333 -39.88 18.58 30.06
CA THR A 333 -41.26 18.22 29.71
C THR A 333 -42.00 17.56 30.89
N PRO A 334 -43.32 17.78 31.06
CA PRO A 334 -44.10 17.13 32.12
C PRO A 334 -43.96 15.59 32.10
N LYS A 335 -43.94 14.99 30.90
CA LYS A 335 -43.72 13.56 30.66
C LYS A 335 -42.37 13.07 31.22
N ALA A 336 -41.29 13.80 30.97
CA ALA A 336 -39.97 13.45 31.51
C ALA A 336 -39.89 13.62 33.04
N ARG A 337 -40.57 14.63 33.59
CA ARG A 337 -40.65 14.83 35.04
C ARG A 337 -41.35 13.67 35.75
N ILE A 338 -42.45 13.18 35.19
CA ILE A 338 -43.18 12.02 35.73
C ILE A 338 -42.30 10.76 35.70
N ARG A 339 -41.64 10.48 34.57
CA ARG A 339 -40.74 9.32 34.44
C ARG A 339 -39.53 9.37 35.39
N LYS A 340 -39.01 10.58 35.65
CA LYS A 340 -37.88 10.79 36.57
C LYS A 340 -38.30 10.59 38.03
N ALA A 341 -39.46 11.11 38.43
CA ALA A 341 -40.03 10.90 39.76
C ALA A 341 -40.31 9.41 40.03
N TYR A 342 -40.90 8.72 39.05
CA TYR A 342 -41.10 7.27 39.14
C TYR A 342 -39.79 6.52 39.36
N ARG A 343 -38.81 6.75 38.48
CA ARG A 343 -37.51 6.06 38.54
C ARG A 343 -36.81 6.27 39.88
N ARG A 344 -36.81 7.49 40.42
CA ARG A 344 -36.19 7.79 41.72
C ARG A 344 -36.80 6.99 42.86
N LYS A 345 -38.13 6.84 42.87
CA LYS A 345 -38.82 6.07 43.90
C LYS A 345 -38.49 4.58 43.83
N ILE A 346 -38.44 4.02 42.62
CA ILE A 346 -38.04 2.62 42.42
C ILE A 346 -36.55 2.41 42.75
N GLU A 347 -35.68 3.34 42.33
CA GLU A 347 -34.23 3.29 42.61
C GLU A 347 -33.92 3.41 44.11
N ALA A 348 -34.76 4.12 44.88
CA ALA A 348 -34.62 4.22 46.33
C ALA A 348 -34.81 2.87 47.04
N ALA A 349 -35.60 1.96 46.47
CA ALA A 349 -35.81 0.61 46.99
C ALA A 349 -34.78 -0.41 46.47
N GLY A 350 -34.03 -0.10 45.41
CA GLY A 350 -33.01 -0.98 44.84
C GLY A 350 -32.78 -0.75 43.34
N LYS A 351 -31.87 -1.52 42.73
CA LYS A 351 -31.55 -1.37 41.30
C LYS A 351 -32.65 -1.98 40.43
N PRO A 352 -33.39 -1.20 39.61
CA PRO A 352 -34.50 -1.72 38.83
C PRO A 352 -34.00 -2.65 37.71
N SER A 353 -34.71 -3.78 37.51
CA SER A 353 -34.49 -4.65 36.36
C SER A 353 -34.93 -3.93 35.06
N ALA A 354 -34.11 -4.01 34.02
CA ALA A 354 -34.38 -3.37 32.73
C ALA A 354 -35.57 -4.00 31.98
N PHE A 355 -35.93 -5.24 32.32
CA PHE A 355 -36.95 -6.04 31.63
C PHE A 355 -38.27 -6.15 32.40
N ALA A 356 -38.34 -5.62 33.62
CA ALA A 356 -39.53 -5.73 34.46
C ALA A 356 -40.65 -4.78 34.02
N SER A 357 -41.90 -5.24 34.14
CA SER A 357 -43.08 -4.41 33.91
C SER A 357 -43.23 -3.34 35.01
N PRO A 358 -43.95 -2.23 34.79
CA PRO A 358 -44.13 -1.22 35.83
C PRO A 358 -44.74 -1.77 37.12
N LYS A 359 -45.69 -2.72 37.03
CA LYS A 359 -46.26 -3.40 38.20
C LYS A 359 -45.20 -4.21 38.97
N GLU A 360 -44.40 -5.00 38.25
CA GLU A 360 -43.31 -5.77 38.85
C GLU A 360 -42.26 -4.87 39.52
N LEU A 361 -41.98 -3.69 38.96
CA LEU A 361 -41.07 -2.73 39.56
C LEU A 361 -41.62 -2.14 40.87
N GLU A 362 -42.93 -1.89 40.95
CA GLU A 362 -43.59 -1.41 42.17
C GLU A 362 -43.65 -2.49 43.26
N ASP A 363 -43.89 -3.75 42.87
CA ASP A 363 -43.86 -4.89 43.78
C ASP A 363 -42.44 -5.14 44.33
N GLN A 364 -41.42 -5.06 43.46
CA GLN A 364 -40.01 -5.13 43.86
C GLN A 364 -39.60 -3.97 44.77
N ALA A 365 -40.21 -2.79 44.59
CA ALA A 365 -39.98 -1.62 45.42
C ALA A 365 -40.77 -1.65 46.75
N GLY A 366 -41.57 -2.69 47.00
CA GLY A 366 -42.31 -2.85 48.25
C GLY A 366 -43.45 -1.84 48.43
N ILE A 367 -44.02 -1.30 47.35
CA ILE A 367 -45.12 -0.32 47.43
C ILE A 367 -46.44 -1.09 47.67
N PRO A 368 -47.10 -0.97 48.84
CA PRO A 368 -48.33 -1.69 49.12
C PRO A 368 -49.48 -1.28 48.19
N GLN A 369 -50.40 -2.21 47.99
CA GLN A 369 -51.59 -1.97 47.18
C GLN A 369 -52.52 -0.97 47.87
N GLY A 370 -52.99 0.00 47.11
CA GLY A 370 -53.91 1.04 47.57
C GLY A 370 -54.12 2.12 46.50
N GLU A 371 -55.10 2.99 46.73
CA GLU A 371 -55.51 4.02 45.76
C GLU A 371 -54.34 4.91 45.29
N LYS A 372 -53.43 5.25 46.21
CA LYS A 372 -52.24 6.07 45.90
C LYS A 372 -51.25 5.34 44.98
N ARG A 373 -51.14 4.01 45.09
CA ARG A 373 -50.27 3.20 44.23
C ARG A 373 -50.85 3.13 42.82
N GLU A 374 -52.16 2.93 42.71
CA GLU A 374 -52.86 2.93 41.42
C GLU A 374 -52.74 4.30 40.72
N GLU A 375 -52.85 5.40 41.47
CA GLU A 375 -52.63 6.75 40.95
C GLU A 375 -51.19 6.93 40.43
N PHE A 376 -50.19 6.48 41.20
CA PHE A 376 -48.78 6.52 40.83
C PHE A 376 -48.47 5.70 39.57
N HIS A 377 -49.02 4.49 39.50
CA HIS A 377 -48.92 3.57 38.37
C HIS A 377 -49.52 4.20 37.10
N ARG A 378 -50.76 4.68 37.19
CA ARG A 378 -51.52 5.26 36.08
C ARG A 378 -50.81 6.49 35.49
N LEU A 379 -50.28 7.37 36.33
CA LEU A 379 -49.52 8.55 35.88
C LEU A 379 -48.26 8.14 35.11
N TYR A 380 -47.54 7.11 35.57
CA TYR A 380 -46.36 6.61 34.89
C TYR A 380 -46.68 5.89 33.58
N GLU A 381 -47.71 5.04 33.53
CA GLU A 381 -48.15 4.37 32.31
C GLU A 381 -48.58 5.39 31.24
N LYS A 382 -49.35 6.41 31.64
CA LYS A 382 -49.70 7.53 30.74
C LYS A 382 -48.45 8.22 30.20
N ALA A 383 -47.43 8.43 31.05
CA ALA A 383 -46.17 9.03 30.64
C ALA A 383 -45.23 8.10 29.85
N ARG A 384 -45.46 6.78 29.83
CA ARG A 384 -44.61 5.81 29.11
C ARG A 384 -45.25 5.33 27.82
N TYR A 385 -46.51 4.92 27.87
CA TYR A 385 -47.26 4.31 26.78
C TYR A 385 -48.36 5.21 26.22
N GLY A 386 -48.78 6.24 26.96
CA GLY A 386 -49.80 7.18 26.51
C GLY A 386 -49.38 8.04 25.32
N ASN A 387 -50.27 8.11 24.33
CA ASN A 387 -50.20 9.05 23.20
C ASN A 387 -50.72 10.45 23.57
N SER A 388 -51.40 10.60 24.71
CA SER A 388 -51.89 11.89 25.21
C SER A 388 -50.78 12.71 25.88
N SER A 389 -50.85 14.03 25.76
CA SER A 389 -49.91 14.94 26.42
C SER A 389 -50.13 14.95 27.93
N CYS A 390 -49.06 14.85 28.72
CA CYS A 390 -49.12 14.96 30.18
C CYS A 390 -49.17 16.43 30.60
N THR A 391 -49.99 16.78 31.59
CA THR A 391 -50.14 18.16 32.08
C THR A 391 -49.10 18.49 33.16
N GLN A 392 -48.90 19.78 33.46
CA GLN A 392 -48.01 20.18 34.54
C GLN A 392 -48.55 19.78 35.93
N GLU A 393 -49.87 19.71 36.08
CA GLU A 393 -50.53 19.28 37.32
C GLU A 393 -50.25 17.81 37.61
N GLU A 394 -50.35 16.94 36.60
CA GLU A 394 -49.96 15.52 36.71
C GLU A 394 -48.49 15.35 37.13
N ALA A 395 -47.60 16.20 36.62
CA ALA A 395 -46.20 16.19 37.00
C ALA A 395 -45.92 16.74 38.41
N LYS A 396 -46.81 17.58 38.96
CA LYS A 396 -46.77 17.99 40.38
C LYS A 396 -47.31 16.87 41.26
N ARG A 397 -48.45 16.28 40.89
CA ARG A 397 -49.07 15.17 41.60
C ARG A 397 -48.15 13.96 41.71
N MET A 398 -47.43 13.63 40.62
CA MET A 398 -46.41 12.57 40.64
C MET A 398 -45.28 12.84 41.64
N ARG A 399 -44.88 14.11 41.84
CA ARG A 399 -43.86 14.48 42.83
C ARG A 399 -44.38 14.44 44.26
N GLU A 400 -45.66 14.70 44.47
CA GLU A 400 -46.30 14.51 45.78
C GLU A 400 -46.32 13.03 46.12
N LEU A 401 -46.79 12.18 45.20
CA LEU A 401 -46.79 10.72 45.37
C LEU A 401 -45.37 10.13 45.49
N GLU A 402 -44.36 10.75 44.86
CA GLU A 402 -42.94 10.39 45.07
C GLU A 402 -42.54 10.55 46.54
N ARG A 403 -43.02 11.60 47.22
CA ARG A 403 -42.67 11.94 48.61
C ARG A 403 -43.55 11.30 49.67
N VAL A 404 -44.67 10.68 49.30
CA VAL A 404 -45.53 9.95 50.24
C VAL A 404 -44.83 8.66 50.65
N ASP A 405 -44.62 8.46 51.94
CA ASP A 405 -44.30 7.13 52.46
C ASP A 405 -45.55 6.26 52.31
N PHE A 406 -45.42 5.21 51.51
CA PHE A 406 -46.50 4.25 51.29
C PHE A 406 -46.57 3.23 52.43
N SER A 407 -45.87 3.45 53.55
CA SER A 407 -45.81 2.58 54.73
C SER A 407 -47.17 2.30 55.34
#